data_AF-A0A377F6C5-F1
#
_entry.id   AF-A0A377F6C5-F1
#
_cell.length_a   1.000
_cell.length_b   1.000
_cell.length_c   1.000
_cell.angle_alpha   90.00
_cell.angle_beta   90.00
_cell.angle_gamma   90.00
#
_symmetry.space_group_name_H-M   'P 1'
#
loop_
_entity.id
_entity.type
_entity.pdbx_description
1 polymer ?
#
loop_
_entity_poly.entity_id
_entity_poly.type
_entity_poly.pdbx_seq_one_letter_code
_entity_poly.pdbx_strand_id
1 'polypeptide(L)'
;MNRLGFQPDRVLTVWQQLRAMANVGEMTLMSHFAEAEHPDGISGAMARIEQAAEGLECRRSLSNSAATLWHPEAHFDWVRPGIILYGASPSGQWRDIANTGLRPVMTLSSEIIGVQTLKAGERVGYGGRYTARDEQRIGIVAAGYADGYPRHAPTGTPVLVDGVRTMTVGPSRWIC
;
A
#
# COMPACT_ATOMS: atom_id res chain seq x y z
N MET A 1 -17.29 -1.36 -2.33
CA MET A 1 -16.35 -0.24 -2.55
C MET A 1 -17.06 1.06 -2.91
N ASN A 2 -18.16 1.06 -3.69
CA ASN A 2 -18.87 2.29 -4.10
C ASN A 2 -17.95 3.33 -4.77
N ARG A 3 -17.02 2.87 -5.60
CA ARG A 3 -16.06 3.72 -6.32
C ARG A 3 -16.38 3.78 -7.81
N LEU A 4 -16.41 2.63 -8.47
CA LEU A 4 -16.77 2.44 -9.87
C LEU A 4 -17.51 1.10 -10.00
N GLY A 5 -18.21 0.92 -11.11
CA GLY A 5 -18.95 -0.29 -11.45
C GLY A 5 -20.46 -0.06 -11.51
N PHE A 6 -21.17 -1.07 -12.02
CA PHE A 6 -22.63 -1.09 -12.04
C PHE A 6 -23.18 -1.56 -10.70
N GLN A 7 -24.37 -1.05 -10.33
CA GLN A 7 -25.09 -1.58 -9.17
C GLN A 7 -25.52 -3.03 -9.43
N PRO A 8 -25.60 -3.89 -8.39
CA PRO A 8 -25.92 -5.32 -8.53
C PRO A 8 -27.18 -5.60 -9.37
N ASP A 9 -28.24 -4.84 -9.16
CA ASP A 9 -29.53 -4.94 -9.86
C ASP A 9 -29.44 -4.59 -11.36
N ARG A 10 -28.37 -3.90 -11.78
CA ARG A 10 -28.13 -3.52 -13.17
C ARG A 10 -27.25 -4.51 -13.92
N VAL A 11 -26.58 -5.43 -13.24
CA VAL A 11 -25.54 -6.29 -13.83
C VAL A 11 -26.11 -7.14 -14.97
N LEU A 12 -27.22 -7.84 -14.75
CA LEU A 12 -27.85 -8.69 -15.78
C LEU A 12 -28.24 -7.88 -17.03
N THR A 13 -28.87 -6.72 -16.85
CA THR A 13 -29.29 -5.85 -17.95
C THR A 13 -28.09 -5.37 -18.77
N VAL A 14 -27.02 -4.94 -18.11
CA VAL A 14 -25.80 -4.48 -18.79
C VAL A 14 -25.11 -5.64 -19.50
N TRP A 15 -25.06 -6.81 -18.88
CA TRP A 15 -24.50 -8.02 -19.50
C TRP A 15 -25.20 -8.36 -20.82
N GLN A 16 -26.53 -8.35 -20.83
CA GLN A 16 -27.32 -8.61 -22.04
C GLN A 16 -27.08 -7.55 -23.13
N GLN A 17 -27.01 -6.27 -22.73
CA GLN A 17 -26.71 -5.16 -23.67
C GLN A 17 -25.34 -5.32 -24.31
N LEU A 18 -24.30 -5.62 -23.52
CA LEU A 18 -22.94 -5.82 -24.02
C LEU A 18 -22.85 -7.06 -24.91
N ARG A 19 -23.52 -8.15 -24.56
CA ARG A 19 -23.57 -9.37 -25.38
C ARG A 19 -24.17 -9.15 -26.77
N ALA A 20 -25.12 -8.22 -26.90
CA ALA A 20 -25.76 -7.89 -28.17
C ALA A 20 -24.91 -6.98 -29.07
N MET A 21 -23.80 -6.44 -28.58
CA MET A 21 -22.93 -5.53 -29.32
C MET A 21 -21.88 -6.29 -30.13
N ALA A 22 -21.88 -6.09 -31.46
CA ALA A 22 -20.95 -6.79 -32.36
C ALA A 22 -19.47 -6.42 -32.13
N ASN A 23 -19.19 -5.29 -31.48
CA ASN A 23 -17.86 -4.81 -31.15
C ASN A 23 -17.36 -5.27 -29.77
N VAL A 24 -18.13 -6.10 -29.05
CA VAL A 24 -17.71 -6.72 -27.77
C VAL A 24 -17.30 -8.17 -28.05
N GLY A 25 -16.02 -8.47 -27.89
CA GLY A 25 -15.47 -9.82 -28.12
C GLY A 25 -15.65 -10.73 -26.90
N GLU A 26 -14.95 -10.42 -25.81
CA GLU A 26 -15.03 -11.17 -24.55
C GLU A 26 -15.47 -10.26 -23.39
N MET A 27 -16.14 -10.86 -22.41
CA MET A 27 -16.59 -10.18 -21.20
C MET A 27 -16.13 -10.94 -19.96
N THR A 28 -15.64 -10.20 -18.97
CA THR A 28 -15.23 -10.71 -17.66
C THR A 28 -15.94 -9.92 -16.58
N LEU A 29 -16.57 -10.61 -15.63
CA LEU A 29 -17.13 -9.96 -14.45
C LEU A 29 -15.99 -9.54 -13.53
N MET A 30 -15.87 -8.23 -13.33
CA MET A 30 -14.81 -7.64 -12.52
C MET A 30 -15.39 -6.90 -11.33
N SER A 31 -14.80 -7.14 -10.16
CA SER A 31 -15.00 -6.33 -8.96
C SER A 31 -13.68 -6.17 -8.21
N HIS A 32 -13.71 -5.40 -7.12
CA HIS A 32 -12.55 -5.15 -6.28
C HIS A 32 -13.01 -5.08 -4.82
N PHE A 33 -12.30 -5.79 -3.95
CA PHE A 33 -12.60 -5.80 -2.51
C PHE A 33 -12.12 -4.51 -1.84
N ALA A 34 -12.92 -4.03 -0.89
CA ALA A 34 -12.60 -2.85 -0.09
C ALA A 34 -11.73 -3.20 1.12
N GLU A 35 -11.97 -4.39 1.71
CA GLU A 35 -11.53 -4.75 3.05
C GLU A 35 -10.89 -6.15 3.08
N ALA A 36 -10.31 -6.61 1.97
CA ALA A 36 -9.70 -7.94 1.87
C ALA A 36 -8.48 -8.15 2.80
N GLU A 37 -8.05 -7.12 3.51
CA GLU A 37 -7.06 -7.22 4.59
C GLU A 37 -7.63 -7.86 5.86
N HIS A 38 -8.96 -7.83 6.02
CA HIS A 38 -9.66 -8.46 7.13
C HIS A 38 -10.11 -9.88 6.76
N PRO A 39 -9.99 -10.88 7.66
CA PRO A 39 -10.39 -12.26 7.40
C PRO A 39 -11.84 -12.41 6.90
N ASP A 40 -12.77 -11.63 7.43
CA ASP A 40 -14.19 -11.66 7.01
C ASP A 40 -14.55 -10.53 6.02
N GLY A 41 -13.58 -9.73 5.62
CA GLY A 41 -13.81 -8.48 4.90
C GLY A 41 -14.30 -8.64 3.46
N ILE A 42 -14.25 -9.86 2.90
CA ILE A 42 -14.76 -10.14 1.57
C ILE A 42 -16.16 -10.74 1.56
N SER A 43 -16.62 -11.38 2.64
CA SER A 43 -17.81 -12.23 2.67
C SER A 43 -19.07 -11.50 2.19
N GLY A 44 -19.31 -10.30 2.73
CA GLY A 44 -20.47 -9.49 2.31
C GLY A 44 -20.39 -9.00 0.87
N ALA A 45 -19.18 -8.73 0.35
CA ALA A 45 -18.99 -8.34 -1.04
C ALA A 45 -19.15 -9.53 -1.98
N MET A 46 -18.59 -10.69 -1.61
CA MET A 46 -18.72 -11.96 -2.32
C MET A 46 -20.18 -12.35 -2.52
N ALA A 47 -20.97 -12.40 -1.44
CA ALA A 47 -22.39 -12.74 -1.52
C ALA A 47 -23.17 -11.82 -2.50
N ARG A 48 -22.90 -10.51 -2.48
CA ARG A 48 -23.52 -9.57 -3.42
C ARG A 48 -23.07 -9.78 -4.87
N ILE A 49 -21.79 -10.11 -5.08
CA ILE A 49 -21.24 -10.39 -6.41
C ILE A 49 -21.84 -11.68 -6.97
N GLU A 50 -21.94 -12.73 -6.15
CA GLU A 50 -22.54 -14.01 -6.53
C GLU A 50 -24.00 -13.85 -6.89
N GLN A 51 -24.77 -13.11 -6.09
CA GLN A 51 -26.17 -12.80 -6.39
C GLN A 51 -26.31 -12.03 -7.71
N ALA A 52 -25.46 -11.02 -7.94
CA ALA A 52 -25.49 -10.24 -9.18
C ALA A 52 -25.03 -11.04 -10.42
N ALA A 53 -24.25 -12.09 -10.21
CA ALA A 53 -23.71 -12.96 -11.25
C ALA A 53 -24.56 -14.21 -11.50
N GLU A 54 -25.69 -14.37 -10.81
CA GLU A 54 -26.56 -15.52 -10.94
C GLU A 54 -27.04 -15.67 -12.39
N GLY A 55 -26.83 -16.87 -12.97
CA GLY A 55 -27.15 -17.15 -14.37
C GLY A 55 -26.19 -16.54 -15.41
N LEU A 56 -25.12 -15.86 -15.00
CA LEU A 56 -24.10 -15.34 -15.91
C LEU A 56 -22.96 -16.35 -16.09
N GLU A 57 -22.85 -16.92 -17.29
CA GLU A 57 -21.67 -17.68 -17.70
C GLU A 57 -20.55 -16.73 -18.12
N CYS A 58 -19.64 -16.45 -17.20
CA CYS A 58 -18.56 -15.49 -17.42
C CYS A 58 -17.31 -15.81 -16.61
N ARG A 59 -16.15 -15.47 -17.17
CA ARG A 59 -14.89 -15.42 -16.40
C ARG A 59 -15.00 -14.33 -15.34
N ARG A 60 -14.30 -14.49 -14.23
CA ARG A 60 -14.33 -13.58 -13.09
C ARG A 60 -12.93 -13.11 -12.71
N SER A 61 -12.84 -11.84 -12.33
CA SER A 61 -11.63 -11.26 -11.77
C SER A 61 -12.00 -10.37 -10.59
N LEU A 62 -11.75 -10.84 -9.37
CA LEU A 62 -12.16 -10.12 -8.15
C LEU A 62 -10.96 -9.73 -7.27
N SER A 63 -9.95 -10.60 -7.22
CA SER A 63 -8.86 -10.51 -6.24
C SER A 63 -7.84 -9.42 -6.56
N ASN A 64 -7.66 -8.49 -5.61
CA ASN A 64 -6.49 -7.60 -5.51
C ASN A 64 -5.36 -8.31 -4.75
N SER A 65 -4.29 -7.60 -4.38
CA SER A 65 -3.18 -8.18 -3.59
C SER A 65 -3.60 -8.88 -2.30
N ALA A 66 -4.47 -8.25 -1.50
CA ALA A 66 -4.88 -8.80 -0.20
C ALA A 66 -5.72 -10.08 -0.39
N ALA A 67 -6.70 -10.04 -1.30
CA ALA A 67 -7.50 -11.23 -1.64
C ALA A 67 -6.66 -12.34 -2.27
N THR A 68 -5.65 -11.99 -3.08
CA THR A 68 -4.72 -12.98 -3.65
C THR A 68 -3.94 -13.71 -2.56
N LEU A 69 -3.48 -12.99 -1.53
CA LEU A 69 -2.70 -13.60 -0.43
C LEU A 69 -3.55 -14.39 0.56
N TRP A 70 -4.72 -13.85 0.94
CA TRP A 70 -5.42 -14.29 2.14
C TRP A 70 -6.79 -14.92 1.88
N HIS A 71 -7.29 -14.86 0.64
CA HIS A 71 -8.64 -15.32 0.27
C HIS A 71 -8.61 -16.17 -1.02
N PRO A 72 -8.04 -17.39 -0.98
CA PRO A 72 -7.92 -18.27 -2.15
C PRO A 72 -9.25 -18.59 -2.85
N GLU A 73 -10.36 -18.60 -2.10
CA GLU A 73 -11.71 -18.77 -2.62
C GLU A 73 -12.14 -17.68 -3.61
N ALA A 74 -11.47 -16.52 -3.61
CA ALA A 74 -11.78 -15.38 -4.46
C ALA A 74 -10.86 -15.25 -5.68
N HIS A 75 -9.99 -16.22 -5.97
CA HIS A 75 -9.02 -16.14 -7.07
C HIS A 75 -9.68 -16.16 -8.45
N PHE A 76 -10.68 -17.05 -8.64
CA PHE A 76 -11.38 -17.26 -9.91
C PHE A 76 -10.42 -17.36 -11.12
N ASP A 77 -10.81 -16.85 -12.29
CA ASP A 77 -10.04 -16.97 -13.53
C ASP A 77 -8.82 -16.03 -13.57
N TRP A 78 -8.91 -14.86 -12.93
CA TRP A 78 -7.86 -13.84 -12.95
C TRP A 78 -7.70 -13.14 -11.60
N VAL A 79 -6.51 -13.27 -11.01
CA VAL A 79 -6.04 -12.43 -9.90
C VAL A 79 -5.34 -11.18 -10.42
N ARG A 80 -5.36 -10.09 -9.63
CA ARG A 80 -4.72 -8.80 -9.97
C ARG A 80 -3.81 -8.32 -8.84
N PRO A 81 -2.69 -9.02 -8.59
CA PRO A 81 -1.71 -8.60 -7.60
C PRO A 81 -1.08 -7.26 -8.01
N GLY A 82 -1.08 -6.31 -7.09
CA GLY A 82 -0.45 -4.99 -7.24
C GLY A 82 0.71 -4.85 -6.26
N ILE A 83 0.44 -4.30 -5.06
CA ILE A 83 1.47 -4.02 -4.04
C ILE A 83 2.37 -5.22 -3.69
N ILE A 84 1.85 -6.45 -3.76
CA ILE A 84 2.63 -7.66 -3.45
C ILE A 84 3.65 -8.01 -4.53
N LEU A 85 3.47 -7.56 -5.78
CA LEU A 85 4.49 -7.68 -6.83
C LEU A 85 5.74 -6.86 -6.50
N TYR A 86 5.60 -5.83 -5.66
CA TYR A 86 6.70 -4.99 -5.19
C TYR A 86 7.26 -5.44 -3.83
N GLY A 87 6.76 -6.56 -3.30
CA GLY A 87 7.18 -7.11 -2.01
C GLY A 87 6.72 -6.30 -0.80
N ALA A 88 5.62 -5.57 -0.90
CA ALA A 88 5.04 -4.79 0.19
C ALA A 88 3.68 -5.34 0.64
N SER A 89 3.43 -5.28 1.95
CA SER A 89 2.23 -5.84 2.56
C SER A 89 0.99 -5.00 2.22
N PRO A 90 -0.13 -5.61 1.80
CA PRO A 90 -1.40 -4.90 1.62
C PRO A 90 -1.93 -4.25 2.90
N SER A 91 -1.67 -4.84 4.07
CA SER A 91 -2.11 -4.30 5.38
C SER A 91 -1.27 -3.10 5.86
N GLY A 92 -0.20 -2.77 5.15
CA GLY A 92 0.82 -1.82 5.61
C GLY A 92 1.77 -2.38 6.68
N GLN A 93 1.52 -3.58 7.22
CA GLN A 93 2.38 -4.23 8.21
C GLN A 93 3.26 -5.29 7.53
N TRP A 94 4.58 -5.07 7.51
CA TRP A 94 5.53 -5.97 6.83
C TRP A 94 5.50 -7.41 7.36
N ARG A 95 5.18 -7.59 8.65
CA ARG A 95 5.16 -8.90 9.32
C ARG A 95 4.13 -9.85 8.70
N ASP A 96 3.04 -9.31 8.19
CA ASP A 96 1.91 -10.09 7.67
C ASP A 96 2.28 -10.86 6.38
N ILE A 97 3.35 -10.43 5.70
CA ILE A 97 3.88 -11.11 4.51
C ILE A 97 5.27 -11.71 4.73
N ALA A 98 5.84 -11.66 5.94
CA ALA A 98 7.22 -12.07 6.20
C ALA A 98 7.51 -13.54 5.82
N ASN A 99 6.51 -14.41 5.91
CA ASN A 99 6.63 -15.85 5.62
C ASN A 99 6.19 -16.23 4.19
N THR A 100 5.86 -15.25 3.34
CA THR A 100 5.33 -15.51 1.99
C THR A 100 6.42 -15.74 0.94
N GLY A 101 7.68 -15.44 1.27
CA GLY A 101 8.80 -15.45 0.31
C GLY A 101 8.86 -14.24 -0.62
N LEU A 102 7.91 -13.30 -0.50
CA LEU A 102 7.95 -12.03 -1.21
C LEU A 102 9.19 -11.22 -0.80
N ARG A 103 9.85 -10.60 -1.79
CA ARG A 103 11.06 -9.82 -1.58
C ARG A 103 10.80 -8.35 -1.91
N PRO A 104 11.23 -7.40 -1.06
CA PRO A 104 11.09 -5.98 -1.37
C PRO A 104 11.87 -5.63 -2.63
N VAL A 105 11.21 -4.96 -3.58
CA VAL A 105 11.82 -4.61 -4.87
C VAL A 105 12.51 -3.24 -4.82
N MET A 106 11.99 -2.31 -4.02
CA MET A 106 12.48 -0.94 -3.94
C MET A 106 13.37 -0.73 -2.71
N THR A 107 14.50 -0.05 -2.90
CA THR A 107 15.32 0.53 -1.83
C THR A 107 15.43 2.02 -2.07
N LEU A 108 15.07 2.85 -1.10
CA LEU A 108 15.30 4.30 -1.11
C LEU A 108 16.58 4.61 -0.33
N SER A 109 17.61 5.12 -1.02
CA SER A 109 18.92 5.44 -0.44
C SER A 109 19.35 6.86 -0.79
N SER A 110 20.16 7.46 0.08
CA SER A 110 20.74 8.80 -0.10
C SER A 110 22.05 8.89 0.72
N GLU A 111 22.66 10.08 0.78
CA GLU A 111 23.95 10.34 1.41
C GLU A 111 23.85 11.44 2.47
N ILE A 112 24.74 11.38 3.47
CA ILE A 112 24.94 12.46 4.43
C ILE A 112 25.79 13.56 3.77
N ILE A 113 25.22 14.76 3.68
CA ILE A 113 25.87 15.94 3.07
C ILE A 113 26.40 16.95 4.10
N GLY A 114 26.17 16.69 5.39
CA GLY A 114 26.66 17.52 6.46
C GLY A 114 26.54 16.82 7.79
N VAL A 115 27.40 17.19 8.72
CA VAL A 115 27.41 16.65 10.08
C VAL A 115 27.49 17.82 11.03
N GLN A 116 26.67 17.80 12.08
CA GLN A 116 26.69 18.81 13.13
C GLN A 116 26.69 18.16 14.51
N THR A 117 27.19 18.89 15.50
CA THR A 117 27.07 18.52 16.91
C THR A 117 26.05 19.42 17.56
N LEU A 118 25.00 18.82 18.14
CA LEU A 118 24.02 19.51 18.97
C LEU A 118 24.43 19.38 20.42
N LYS A 119 24.24 20.45 21.19
CA LYS A 119 24.33 20.45 22.65
C LYS A 119 22.95 20.21 23.27
N ALA A 120 22.95 19.77 24.53
CA ALA A 120 21.72 19.65 25.30
C ALA A 120 20.92 20.97 25.30
N GLY A 121 19.63 20.88 25.02
CA GLY A 121 18.71 22.03 24.94
C GLY A 121 18.63 22.69 23.56
N GLU A 122 19.54 22.38 22.63
CA GLU A 122 19.47 22.91 21.26
C GLU A 122 18.31 22.27 20.48
N ARG A 123 17.71 23.06 19.57
CA ARG A 123 16.51 22.67 18.82
C ARG A 123 16.81 22.48 17.34
N VAL A 124 16.09 21.55 16.73
CA VAL A 124 16.32 21.15 15.34
C VAL A 124 15.05 21.24 14.49
N GLY A 125 15.25 21.67 13.25
CA GLY A 125 14.26 21.69 12.19
C GLY A 125 13.24 22.81 12.33
N TYR A 126 12.37 22.92 11.31
CA TYR A 126 11.34 23.96 11.28
C TYR A 126 10.38 23.82 12.47
N GLY A 127 10.18 24.92 13.19
CA GLY A 127 9.38 24.97 14.42
C GLY A 127 10.07 24.35 15.64
N GLY A 128 11.33 23.92 15.52
CA GLY A 128 12.11 23.36 16.63
C GLY A 128 11.42 22.18 17.31
N ARG A 129 10.80 21.28 16.54
CA ARG A 129 9.99 20.16 17.07
C ARG A 129 10.82 19.07 17.73
N TYR A 130 12.13 19.13 17.61
CA TYR A 130 13.08 18.30 18.35
C TYR A 130 13.97 19.19 19.22
N THR A 131 14.21 18.75 20.45
CA THR A 131 15.17 19.34 21.38
C THR A 131 16.13 18.24 21.83
N ALA A 132 17.43 18.46 21.65
CA ALA A 132 18.46 17.52 22.07
C ALA A 132 18.47 17.40 23.60
N ARG A 133 18.50 16.17 24.11
CA ARG A 133 18.53 15.89 25.55
C ARG A 133 19.95 15.87 26.12
N ASP A 134 20.91 15.58 25.26
CA ASP A 134 22.32 15.37 25.52
C ASP A 134 23.11 15.87 24.30
N GLU A 135 24.45 15.86 24.39
CA GLU A 135 25.29 16.18 23.24
C GLU A 135 25.17 15.06 22.19
N GLN A 136 24.78 15.43 20.97
CA GLN A 136 24.45 14.48 19.92
C GLN A 136 25.07 14.90 18.60
N ARG A 137 25.69 13.94 17.92
CA ARG A 137 26.15 14.12 16.54
C ARG A 137 25.00 13.76 15.60
N ILE A 138 24.73 14.63 14.65
CA ILE A 138 23.65 14.48 13.69
C ILE A 138 24.15 14.60 12.25
N GLY A 139 23.56 13.82 11.34
CA GLY A 139 23.84 13.84 9.90
C GLY A 139 22.69 14.45 9.10
N ILE A 140 22.98 15.38 8.20
CA ILE A 140 22.02 15.96 7.27
C ILE A 140 21.96 15.09 6.01
N VAL A 141 20.83 14.45 5.71
CA VAL A 141 20.68 13.59 4.52
C VAL A 141 20.15 14.40 3.33
N ALA A 142 20.71 14.17 2.14
CA ALA A 142 20.29 14.77 0.86
C ALA A 142 19.01 14.11 0.30
N ALA A 143 17.91 14.25 1.04
CA ALA A 143 16.60 13.84 0.61
C ALA A 143 15.54 14.73 1.27
N GLY A 144 14.28 14.53 0.93
CA GLY A 144 13.16 15.23 1.55
C GLY A 144 11.83 14.76 1.01
N TYR A 145 10.78 15.51 1.34
CA TYR A 145 9.43 15.21 0.88
C TYR A 145 9.24 15.46 -0.62
N ALA A 146 10.08 16.29 -1.24
CA ALA A 146 10.09 16.49 -2.68
C ALA A 146 10.54 15.23 -3.42
N ASP A 147 11.35 14.39 -2.78
CA ASP A 147 11.82 13.10 -3.30
C ASP A 147 10.85 11.95 -2.98
N GLY A 148 9.73 12.24 -2.32
CA GLY A 148 8.70 11.27 -1.96
C GLY A 148 8.75 10.73 -0.53
N TYR A 149 9.74 11.12 0.29
CA TYR A 149 9.74 10.68 1.68
C TYR A 149 8.68 11.39 2.54
N PRO A 150 7.90 10.70 3.38
CA PRO A 150 6.78 11.30 4.09
C PRO A 150 7.20 12.43 5.04
N ARG A 151 6.73 13.66 4.78
CA ARG A 151 6.90 14.83 5.67
C ARG A 151 6.33 14.59 7.08
N HIS A 152 5.37 13.69 7.21
CA HIS A 152 4.72 13.34 8.47
C HIS A 152 5.46 12.26 9.26
N ALA A 153 6.60 11.74 8.77
CA ALA A 153 7.45 10.84 9.53
C ALA A 153 7.85 11.51 10.87
N PRO A 154 7.49 10.90 12.01
CA PRO A 154 7.82 11.47 13.32
C PRO A 154 9.32 11.32 13.63
N THR A 155 9.80 12.10 14.60
CA THR A 155 11.07 11.80 15.28
C THR A 155 11.04 10.36 15.78
N GLY A 156 12.13 9.62 15.61
CA GLY A 156 12.20 8.20 15.95
C GLY A 156 11.96 7.26 14.76
N THR A 157 11.58 7.79 13.58
CA THR A 157 11.42 6.95 12.38
C THR A 157 12.76 6.28 12.02
N PRO A 158 12.82 4.95 11.90
CA PRO A 158 14.08 4.23 11.73
C PRO A 158 14.69 4.47 10.35
N VAL A 159 16.00 4.66 10.32
CA VAL A 159 16.82 4.74 9.10
C VAL A 159 18.11 3.93 9.29
N LEU A 160 18.79 3.60 8.19
CA LEU A 160 20.10 2.94 8.21
C LEU A 160 21.16 3.93 7.75
N VAL A 161 22.23 4.08 8.52
CA VAL A 161 23.44 4.84 8.16
C VAL A 161 24.61 3.85 8.25
N ASP A 162 25.29 3.60 7.14
CA ASP A 162 26.36 2.59 7.04
C ASP A 162 25.98 1.22 7.62
N GLY A 163 24.73 0.79 7.39
CA GLY A 163 24.19 -0.48 7.90
C GLY A 163 23.79 -0.47 9.37
N VAL A 164 24.05 0.62 10.10
CA VAL A 164 23.65 0.79 11.50
C VAL A 164 22.29 1.46 11.58
N ARG A 165 21.37 0.85 12.33
CA ARG A 165 20.03 1.43 12.55
C ARG A 165 20.11 2.61 13.51
N THR A 166 19.69 3.77 13.02
CA THR A 166 19.48 5.01 13.79
C THR A 166 18.05 5.50 13.55
N MET A 167 17.77 6.76 13.86
CA MET A 167 16.46 7.38 13.74
C MET A 167 16.53 8.79 13.20
N THR A 168 15.46 9.23 12.55
CA THR A 168 15.30 10.63 12.18
C THR A 168 14.97 11.49 13.40
N VAL A 169 15.50 12.72 13.46
CA VAL A 169 15.14 13.74 14.43
C VAL A 169 14.64 15.01 13.75
N GLY A 170 13.50 15.51 14.22
CA GLY A 170 12.90 16.74 13.70
C GLY A 170 12.26 16.59 12.31
N PRO A 171 11.54 17.63 11.84
CA PRO A 171 10.79 17.57 10.61
C PRO A 171 11.58 18.19 9.44
N SER A 172 11.40 17.63 8.25
CA SER A 172 11.59 18.28 6.94
C SER A 172 13.00 18.50 6.37
N ARG A 173 14.08 18.26 7.12
CA ARG A 173 15.38 17.90 6.53
C ARG A 173 15.95 16.84 7.45
N TRP A 174 16.27 15.70 6.87
CA TRP A 174 16.68 14.53 7.59
C TRP A 174 17.90 14.83 8.43
N ILE A 175 17.71 14.68 9.73
CA ILE A 175 18.77 14.76 10.69
C ILE A 175 18.76 13.38 11.34
N CYS A 176 19.81 12.59 11.14
CA CYS A 176 19.91 11.20 11.58
C CYS A 176 21.10 10.97 12.52
#